data_AF-A0A6M0BBA6-F1
#
_entry.id   AF-A0A6M0BBA6-F1
#
_cell.length_a   1.000
_cell.length_b   1.000
_cell.length_c   1.000
_cell.angle_alpha   90.00
_cell.angle_beta   90.00
_cell.angle_gamma   90.00
#
_symmetry.space_group_name_H-M   'P 1'
#
loop_
_entity.id
_entity.type
_entity.pdbx_description
1 polymer ?
#
loop_
_entity_poly.entity_id
_entity_poly.type
_entity_poly.pdbx_seq_one_letter_code
_entity_poly.pdbx_strand_id
1 'polypeptide(L)'
;AIPVHFGCGLWGTLAVGLFSIGPDSGLGWAYAIGKGPAQGFLRGGNPSQLIVQGLGAATVIIFILLSSRASFYLLAHVMPGGIKVSEQEEREGLDKFTFEDKVQDSYQDQIDRLRKQLEDLEKISNNN
;
A
#
# COMPACT_ATOMS: atom_id res chain seq x y z
N ALA A 1 -3.01 0.93 -4.23
CA ALA A 1 -3.73 0.10 -3.24
C ALA A 1 -5.22 -0.10 -3.57
N ILE A 2 -5.97 0.97 -3.86
CA ILE A 2 -7.44 0.91 -4.01
C ILE A 2 -7.91 0.00 -5.16
N PRO A 3 -7.44 0.12 -6.42
CA PRO A 3 -7.98 -0.70 -7.50
C PRO A 3 -7.72 -2.21 -7.30
N VAL A 4 -6.51 -2.56 -6.86
CA VAL A 4 -6.08 -3.95 -6.74
C VAL A 4 -6.56 -4.58 -5.44
N HIS A 5 -6.38 -3.94 -4.29
CA HIS A 5 -6.74 -4.57 -3.01
C HIS A 5 -8.21 -4.34 -2.65
N PHE A 6 -8.71 -3.11 -2.75
CA PHE A 6 -10.12 -2.85 -2.46
C PHE A 6 -11.01 -3.36 -3.60
N GLY A 7 -10.72 -2.99 -4.85
CA GLY A 7 -11.50 -3.42 -6.01
C GLY A 7 -11.53 -4.94 -6.20
N CYS A 8 -10.37 -5.57 -6.39
CA CYS A 8 -10.34 -7.04 -6.56
C CYS A 8 -10.75 -7.79 -5.29
N GLY A 9 -10.46 -7.25 -4.10
CA GLY A 9 -10.90 -7.84 -2.84
C GLY A 9 -12.43 -7.85 -2.72
N LEU A 10 -13.08 -6.72 -2.99
CA LEU A 10 -14.54 -6.61 -2.99
C LEU A 10 -15.17 -7.54 -4.03
N TRP A 11 -14.61 -7.58 -5.24
CA TRP A 11 -15.05 -8.54 -6.26
C TRP A 11 -14.90 -9.98 -5.78
N GLY A 12 -13.75 -10.36 -5.21
CA GLY A 12 -13.54 -11.71 -4.68
C GLY A 12 -14.56 -12.10 -3.61
N THR A 13 -14.88 -11.18 -2.69
CA THR A 13 -15.91 -11.39 -1.67
C THR A 13 -17.30 -11.61 -2.29
N LEU A 14 -17.69 -10.81 -3.29
CA LEU A 14 -18.97 -10.95 -3.98
C LEU A 14 -19.01 -12.19 -4.88
N ALA A 15 -17.88 -12.58 -5.49
CA ALA A 15 -17.76 -13.78 -6.30
C ALA A 15 -18.04 -15.05 -5.49
N VAL A 16 -17.66 -15.09 -4.20
CA VAL A 16 -18.11 -16.17 -3.29
C VAL A 16 -19.63 -16.18 -3.17
N GLY A 17 -20.27 -15.01 -3.05
CA GLY A 17 -21.72 -14.86 -2.98
C GLY A 17 -22.47 -15.35 -4.23
N LEU A 18 -21.85 -15.15 -5.40
CA LEU A 18 -22.43 -15.52 -6.69
C LEU A 18 -22.14 -16.97 -7.08
N PHE A 19 -20.92 -17.43 -6.82
CA PHE A 19 -20.36 -18.61 -7.47
C PHE A 19 -19.77 -19.64 -6.49
N SER A 20 -20.11 -19.64 -5.20
CA SER A 20 -19.70 -20.76 -4.32
C SER A 20 -20.41 -22.06 -4.70
N ILE A 21 -19.70 -23.19 -4.58
CA ILE A 21 -20.22 -24.53 -4.89
C ILE A 21 -21.17 -25.02 -3.78
N GLY A 22 -20.96 -24.58 -2.53
CA GLY A 22 -21.71 -25.04 -1.36
C GLY A 22 -21.10 -26.27 -0.68
N PRO A 23 -21.37 -26.46 0.63
CA PRO A 23 -20.79 -27.54 1.44
C PRO A 23 -21.28 -28.94 1.05
N ASP A 24 -22.46 -29.04 0.44
CA ASP A 24 -23.17 -30.29 0.14
C ASP A 24 -22.97 -30.78 -1.30
N SER A 25 -22.05 -30.15 -2.03
CA SER A 25 -21.79 -30.45 -3.45
C SER A 25 -21.13 -31.81 -3.72
N GLY A 26 -20.64 -32.49 -2.68
CA GLY A 26 -19.83 -33.70 -2.81
C GLY A 26 -18.43 -33.47 -3.41
N LEU A 27 -18.06 -32.21 -3.71
CA LEU A 27 -16.76 -31.85 -4.28
C LEU A 27 -15.73 -31.61 -3.17
N GLY A 28 -15.18 -32.70 -2.63
CA GLY A 28 -14.21 -32.67 -1.53
C GLY A 28 -12.90 -31.93 -1.82
N TRP A 29 -12.60 -31.61 -3.10
CA TRP A 29 -11.46 -30.79 -3.49
C TRP A 29 -11.69 -29.29 -3.23
N ALA A 30 -12.95 -28.84 -3.22
CA ALA A 30 -13.29 -27.43 -3.03
C ALA A 30 -13.35 -27.08 -1.54
N TYR A 31 -14.04 -27.92 -0.76
CA TYR A 31 -14.16 -27.79 0.69
C TYR A 31 -14.27 -29.18 1.33
N ALA A 32 -13.87 -29.29 2.60
CA ALA A 32 -14.23 -30.47 3.39
C ALA A 32 -15.75 -30.63 3.45
N ILE A 33 -16.24 -31.87 3.46
CA ILE A 33 -17.67 -32.18 3.45
C ILE A 33 -18.38 -31.45 4.61
N GLY A 34 -19.47 -30.74 4.31
CA GLY A 34 -20.21 -29.97 5.31
C GLY A 34 -19.53 -28.67 5.75
N LYS A 35 -18.45 -28.25 5.07
CA LYS A 35 -17.71 -27.00 5.35
C LYS A 35 -17.73 -26.06 4.14
N GLY A 36 -17.42 -24.79 4.41
CA GLY A 36 -17.35 -23.75 3.39
C GLY A 36 -18.59 -22.86 3.32
N PRO A 37 -18.58 -21.86 2.43
CA PRO A 37 -19.71 -20.96 2.22
C PRO A 37 -20.93 -21.72 1.70
N ALA A 38 -22.14 -21.26 2.02
CA ALA A 38 -23.35 -21.78 1.40
C ALA A 38 -23.30 -21.61 -0.13
N GLN A 39 -24.14 -22.34 -0.86
CA GLN A 39 -24.14 -22.31 -2.33
C GLN A 39 -24.47 -20.90 -2.86
N GLY A 40 -23.76 -20.49 -3.91
CA GLY A 40 -23.85 -19.15 -4.47
C GLY A 40 -25.14 -18.93 -5.24
N PHE A 41 -25.56 -17.66 -5.36
CA PHE A 41 -26.84 -17.30 -5.96
C PHE A 41 -27.01 -17.84 -7.39
N LEU A 42 -25.97 -17.72 -8.23
CA LEU A 42 -26.04 -18.18 -9.62
C LEU A 42 -25.96 -19.71 -9.77
N ARG A 43 -25.73 -20.44 -8.67
CA ARG A 43 -25.69 -21.90 -8.66
C ARG A 43 -26.89 -22.54 -7.96
N GLY A 44 -27.38 -21.94 -6.87
CA GLY A 44 -28.47 -22.49 -6.07
C GLY A 44 -29.78 -21.68 -6.14
N GLY A 45 -29.78 -20.53 -6.81
CA GLY A 45 -30.94 -19.62 -6.88
C GLY A 45 -31.25 -18.88 -5.58
N ASN A 46 -30.65 -19.28 -4.45
CA ASN A 46 -30.85 -18.67 -3.15
C ASN A 46 -29.89 -17.48 -2.95
N PRO A 47 -30.39 -16.24 -2.73
CA PRO A 47 -29.55 -15.06 -2.59
C PRO A 47 -28.87 -14.93 -1.22
N SER A 48 -29.17 -15.79 -0.25
CA SER A 48 -28.66 -15.68 1.13
C SER A 48 -27.14 -15.56 1.20
N GLN A 49 -26.40 -16.36 0.43
CA GLN A 49 -24.93 -16.27 0.44
C GLN A 49 -24.45 -14.93 -0.11
N LEU A 50 -25.06 -14.41 -1.18
CA LEU A 50 -24.71 -13.10 -1.74
C LEU A 50 -24.98 -11.97 -0.75
N ILE A 51 -26.11 -12.03 -0.03
CA ILE A 51 -26.47 -11.06 1.01
C ILE A 51 -25.46 -11.10 2.16
N VAL A 52 -25.10 -12.29 2.65
CA VAL A 52 -24.11 -12.45 3.73
C VAL A 52 -22.75 -11.88 3.34
N GLN A 53 -22.27 -12.19 2.13
CA GLN A 53 -21.00 -11.64 1.63
C GLN A 53 -21.07 -10.12 1.45
N GLY A 54 -22.19 -9.58 0.95
CA GLY A 54 -22.41 -8.15 0.80
C GLY A 54 -22.44 -7.41 2.13
N LEU A 55 -23.14 -7.93 3.14
CA LEU A 55 -23.17 -7.38 4.49
C LEU A 55 -21.79 -7.42 5.16
N GLY A 56 -21.06 -8.53 4.99
CA GLY A 56 -19.68 -8.64 5.46
C GLY A 56 -18.77 -7.57 4.83
N ALA A 57 -18.84 -7.41 3.51
CA ALA A 57 -18.07 -6.39 2.80
C ALA A 57 -18.44 -4.97 3.28
N ALA A 58 -19.73 -4.64 3.37
CA ALA A 58 -20.19 -3.35 3.86
C ALA A 58 -19.71 -3.07 5.30
N THR A 59 -19.76 -4.07 6.17
CA THR A 59 -19.28 -3.97 7.55
C THR A 59 -17.80 -3.64 7.61
N VAL A 60 -16.97 -4.34 6.84
CA VAL A 60 -15.53 -4.07 6.77
C VAL A 60 -15.25 -2.68 6.20
N ILE A 61 -15.95 -2.27 5.14
CA ILE A 61 -15.81 -0.93 4.54
C ILE A 61 -16.10 0.16 5.56
N ILE A 62 -17.25 0.06 6.25
CA ILE A 62 -17.65 1.05 7.26
C ILE A 62 -16.62 1.09 8.39
N PHE A 63 -16.21 -0.07 8.91
CA PHE A 63 -15.23 -0.14 9.98
C PHE A 63 -13.89 0.48 9.57
N ILE A 64 -13.36 0.15 8.39
CA ILE A 64 -12.08 0.67 7.91
C ILE A 64 -12.17 2.18 7.66
N LEU A 65 -13.27 2.68 7.08
CA LEU A 65 -13.44 4.13 6.86
C LEU A 65 -13.48 4.89 8.19
N LEU A 66 -14.28 4.43 9.16
CA LEU A 66 -14.40 5.08 10.46
C LEU A 66 -13.10 5.00 11.26
N SER A 67 -12.51 3.81 11.39
CA SER A 67 -11.26 3.62 12.12
C SER A 67 -10.11 4.39 11.49
N SER A 68 -9.91 4.31 10.17
CA SER A 68 -8.84 5.04 9.48
C SER A 68 -9.03 6.55 9.57
N ARG A 69 -10.27 7.04 9.39
CA ARG A 69 -10.59 8.47 9.56
C ARG A 69 -10.26 8.94 10.97
N ALA A 70 -10.63 8.18 11.99
CA ALA A 70 -10.34 8.49 13.38
C ALA A 70 -8.84 8.48 13.65
N SER A 71 -8.11 7.46 13.20
CA SER A 71 -6.65 7.37 13.35
C SER A 71 -5.95 8.55 12.68
N PHE A 72 -6.23 8.84 11.41
CA PHE A 72 -5.60 9.96 10.71
C PHE A 72 -5.99 11.32 11.28
N TYR A 73 -7.25 11.47 11.74
CA TYR A 73 -7.66 12.69 12.43
C TYR A 73 -6.89 12.89 13.73
N LEU A 74 -6.75 11.84 14.54
CA LEU A 74 -6.00 11.89 15.80
C LEU A 74 -4.53 12.24 15.53
N LEU A 75 -3.89 11.54 14.61
CA LEU A 75 -2.49 11.77 14.28
C LEU A 75 -2.25 13.20 13.77
N ALA A 76 -3.16 13.73 12.94
CA ALA A 76 -3.06 15.09 12.44
C ALA A 76 -3.16 16.17 13.53
N HIS A 77 -3.84 15.91 14.65
CA HIS A 77 -4.02 16.89 15.73
C HIS A 77 -3.09 16.68 16.92
N VAL A 78 -2.62 15.45 17.16
CA VAL A 78 -1.76 15.11 18.30
C VAL A 78 -0.27 15.23 17.94
N MET A 79 0.11 14.99 16.69
CA MET A 79 1.51 15.10 16.28
C MET A 79 1.88 16.54 15.90
N PRO A 80 2.93 17.13 16.50
CA PRO A 80 3.46 18.41 16.05
C PRO A 80 3.89 18.34 14.57
N GLY A 81 3.29 19.17 13.72
CA GLY A 81 3.54 19.15 12.27
C GLY A 81 2.70 18.12 11.48
N GLY A 82 1.87 17.31 12.15
CA GLY A 82 1.04 16.30 11.50
C GLY A 82 1.82 15.09 10.95
N ILE A 83 1.22 14.39 9.97
CA ILE A 83 1.80 13.17 9.36
C ILE A 83 2.32 13.39 7.93
N LYS A 84 2.03 14.54 7.33
CA LYS A 84 2.53 14.90 6.00
C LYS A 84 3.61 15.96 6.18
N VAL A 85 4.71 15.83 5.44
CA VAL A 85 5.72 16.87 5.33
C VAL A 85 5.18 18.09 4.59
N SER A 86 5.91 19.20 4.64
CA SER A 86 5.55 20.39 3.87
C SER A 86 5.59 20.12 2.36
N GLU A 87 4.83 20.89 1.58
CA GLU A 87 4.81 20.72 0.12
C GLU A 87 6.19 20.97 -0.51
N GLN A 88 6.99 21.86 0.08
CA GLN A 88 8.36 22.08 -0.34
C GLN A 88 9.21 20.82 -0.15
N GLU A 89 9.16 20.20 1.03
CA GLU A 89 9.87 18.94 1.30
C GLU A 89 9.36 17.78 0.43
N GLU A 90 8.05 17.72 0.16
CA GLU A 90 7.46 16.71 -0.73
C GLU A 90 7.95 16.86 -2.18
N ARG A 91 8.11 18.10 -2.68
CA ARG A 91 8.68 18.39 -4.01
C ARG A 91 10.18 18.13 -4.08
N GLU A 92 10.90 18.44 -3.00
CA GLU A 92 12.35 18.29 -2.93
C GLU A 92 12.80 16.84 -2.78
N GLY A 93 11.91 15.95 -2.32
CA GLY A 93 12.16 14.53 -2.08
C GLY A 93 12.55 14.29 -0.61
N LEU A 94 11.91 13.28 -0.01
CA LEU A 94 12.20 12.85 1.36
C LEU A 94 13.62 12.26 1.50
N ASP A 95 14.20 11.82 0.39
CA ASP A 95 15.47 11.12 0.36
C ASP A 95 16.65 11.98 0.86
N LYS A 96 16.57 13.30 0.65
CA LYS A 96 17.53 14.30 1.19
C LYS A 96 17.67 14.27 2.71
N PHE A 97 16.64 13.80 3.40
CA PHE A 97 16.61 13.71 4.86
C PHE A 97 17.07 12.33 5.36
N THR A 98 17.23 11.36 4.46
CA THR A 98 17.76 10.03 4.78
C THR A 98 19.27 10.04 4.93
N PHE A 99 19.79 9.17 5.80
CA PHE A 99 21.22 9.04 6.07
C PHE A 99 22.04 8.68 4.83
N GLU A 100 21.47 7.87 3.94
CA GLU A 100 22.12 7.40 2.71
C GLU A 100 22.47 8.54 1.75
N ASP A 101 21.58 9.52 1.58
CA ASP A 101 21.81 10.65 0.69
C ASP A 101 22.84 11.63 1.28
N LYS A 102 22.83 11.84 2.61
CA LYS A 102 23.88 12.64 3.29
C LYS A 102 25.27 12.03 3.13
N VAL A 103 25.35 10.70 3.09
CA VAL A 103 26.60 9.99 2.82
C VAL A 103 27.00 10.18 1.35
N GLN A 104 26.05 10.07 0.42
CA GLN A 104 26.31 10.28 -1.00
C GLN A 104 26.76 11.71 -1.33
N ASP A 105 26.11 12.72 -0.73
CA ASP A 105 26.50 14.13 -0.83
C ASP A 105 27.91 14.37 -0.28
N SER A 106 28.25 13.75 0.85
CA SER A 106 29.60 13.83 1.44
C SER A 106 30.67 13.23 0.52
N TYR A 107 30.36 12.12 -0.16
CA TYR A 107 31.28 11.54 -1.15
C TYR A 107 31.42 12.43 -2.38
N GLN A 108 30.34 13.03 -2.88
CA GLN A 108 30.44 13.92 -4.03
C GLN A 108 31.21 15.19 -3.72
N ASP A 109 30.99 15.78 -2.55
CA ASP A 109 31.76 16.94 -2.09
C ASP A 109 33.27 16.62 -1.95
N GLN A 110 33.61 15.39 -1.54
CA GLN A 110 35.00 14.93 -1.56
C GLN A 110 35.57 14.78 -2.98
N ILE A 111 34.80 14.19 -3.90
CA ILE A 111 35.20 14.02 -5.31
C ILE A 111 35.43 15.36 -5.98
N ASP A 112 34.55 16.34 -5.77
CA ASP A 112 34.65 17.66 -6.39
C ASP A 112 35.85 18.45 -5.84
N ARG A 113 36.16 18.32 -4.54
CA ARG A 113 37.41 18.85 -3.97
C ARG A 113 38.65 18.25 -4.63
N LEU A 114 38.67 16.93 -4.82
CA LEU A 114 39.79 16.22 -5.44
C LEU A 114 39.97 16.63 -6.91
N ARG A 115 38.87 16.75 -7.67
CA ARG A 115 38.89 17.23 -9.05
C ARG A 115 39.47 18.64 -9.15
N LYS A 116 39.04 19.53 -8.26
CA LYS A 116 39.55 20.91 -8.22
C LYS A 116 41.06 20.95 -7.93
N GLN A 117 41.53 20.13 -6.99
CA GLN A 117 42.96 20.01 -6.69
C GLN A 117 43.75 19.50 -7.90
N LEU A 118 43.22 18.51 -8.62
CA LEU A 118 43.83 18.00 -9.86
C LEU A 118 43.91 19.10 -10.93
N GLU A 119 42.84 19.84 -11.19
CA GLU A 119 42.83 20.95 -12.15
C GLU A 119 43.85 22.05 -11.81
N ASP A 120 43.98 22.38 -10.52
CA ASP A 120 44.94 23.38 -10.05
C ASP A 120 46.40 22.89 -10.23
N LEU A 121 46.66 21.61 -9.97
CA LEU A 121 47.97 20.99 -10.21
C LEU A 121 48.33 20.93 -11.70
N GLU A 122 47.36 20.61 -12.57
CA GLU A 122 47.57 20.63 -14.02
C GLU A 122 47.90 22.02 -14.55
N LYS A 123 47.26 23.08 -14.04
CA LYS A 123 47.59 24.47 -14.39
C LYS A 123 49.00 24.85 -13.97
N ILE A 124 49.45 24.42 -12.78
CA ILE A 124 50.82 24.67 -12.32
C ILE A 124 51.81 23.91 -13.21
N SER A 125 51.52 22.65 -13.55
CA SER A 125 52.37 21.85 -14.42
C SER A 125 52.50 22.42 -15.84
N ASN A 126 51.44 23.01 -16.39
CA ASN A 126 51.44 23.58 -17.74
C ASN A 126 52.06 24.99 -17.83
N ASN A 127 52.25 25.67 -16.70
CA ASN A 127 52.90 26.98 -16.61
C ASN A 127 54.40 26.91 -16.25
N ASN A 128 54.93 25.71 -15.96
CA ASN A 128 56.35 25.42 -15.75
C ASN A 128 56.95 24.75 -16.98
#